data_AF-A0A433PCG2-F1
#
_entry.id   AF-A0A433PCG2-F1
#
_cell.length_a   1.000
_cell.length_b   1.000
_cell.length_c   1.000
_cell.angle_alpha   90.00
_cell.angle_beta   90.00
_cell.angle_gamma   90.00
#
_symmetry.space_group_name_H-M   'P 1'
#
loop_
_entity.id
_entity.type
_entity.pdbx_description
1 polymer ?
#
loop_
_entity_poly.entity_id
_entity_poly.type
_entity_poly.pdbx_seq_one_letter_code
_entity_poly.pdbx_strand_id
1 'polypeptide(L)'
;MSMSRLIAGVASGSYVAEPIEIKAVGQIGDTNVDEYTIASIKFPNNILAQLFSGVITNGDDAVQIFGTLGSITVPHPWRPDLADDVYITLQLNSQIAQKIPISIPVRNIFAVEADHVAHHLASRQSPYMAWSDSLAQSIALDAWRSEINLIYDADSPDSPTAHLTVAKQPLTVSPTNRMRYAHLPYLSKPVSLLIMGCDHQKTYAHAALLFDSFFQEGGTAFDL
;
A
#
# COMPACT_ATOMS: atom_id res chain seq x y z
N MET A 1 -6.69 -6.23 1.74
CA MET A 1 -5.68 -6.17 0.67
C MET A 1 -4.50 -7.11 0.93
N SER A 2 -3.82 -7.03 2.08
CA SER A 2 -2.69 -7.91 2.41
C SER A 2 -3.03 -9.40 2.33
N MET A 3 -4.13 -9.81 2.98
CA MET A 3 -4.57 -11.22 2.98
C MET A 3 -4.87 -11.75 1.57
N SER A 4 -5.52 -10.96 0.70
CA SER A 4 -5.79 -11.38 -0.68
C SER A 4 -4.50 -11.53 -1.49
N ARG A 5 -3.49 -10.68 -1.29
CA ARG A 5 -2.16 -10.79 -1.93
C ARG A 5 -1.43 -12.07 -1.49
N LEU A 6 -1.49 -12.41 -0.20
CA LEU A 6 -0.92 -13.65 0.34
C LEU A 6 -1.62 -14.90 -0.20
N ILE A 7 -2.96 -14.93 -0.16
CA ILE A 7 -3.73 -16.08 -0.66
C ILE A 7 -3.48 -16.29 -2.16
N ALA A 8 -3.53 -15.22 -2.96
CA ALA A 8 -3.26 -15.30 -4.38
C ALA A 8 -1.82 -15.75 -4.69
N GLY A 9 -0.85 -15.30 -3.88
CA GLY A 9 0.54 -15.74 -3.95
C GLY A 9 0.68 -17.24 -3.72
N VAL A 10 0.19 -17.72 -2.57
CA VAL A 10 0.28 -19.15 -2.19
C VAL A 10 -0.40 -20.03 -3.23
N ALA A 11 -1.58 -19.64 -3.72
CA ALA A 11 -2.29 -20.36 -4.78
C ALA A 11 -1.53 -20.39 -6.13
N SER A 12 -0.58 -19.47 -6.31
CA SER A 12 0.26 -19.33 -7.51
C SER A 12 1.69 -19.88 -7.32
N GLY A 13 2.01 -20.47 -6.17
CA GLY A 13 3.35 -20.97 -5.87
C GLY A 13 4.37 -19.88 -5.51
N SER A 14 3.92 -18.68 -5.14
CA SER A 14 4.75 -17.60 -4.59
C SER A 14 4.33 -17.25 -3.16
N TYR A 15 5.09 -16.39 -2.48
CA TYR A 15 4.69 -15.92 -1.14
C TYR A 15 3.56 -14.89 -1.20
N VAL A 16 3.65 -13.96 -2.15
CA VAL A 16 2.67 -12.92 -2.44
C VAL A 16 2.45 -12.82 -3.95
N ALA A 17 1.29 -12.35 -4.36
CA ALA A 17 1.01 -11.94 -5.73
C ALA A 17 0.51 -10.49 -5.75
N GLU A 18 1.00 -9.72 -6.71
CA GLU A 18 0.54 -8.34 -6.90
C GLU A 18 -0.73 -8.28 -7.75
N PRO A 19 -1.64 -7.35 -7.45
CA PRO A 19 -2.83 -7.15 -8.26
C PRO A 19 -2.45 -6.66 -9.67
N ILE A 20 -3.10 -7.21 -10.69
CA ILE A 20 -2.98 -6.75 -12.08
C ILE A 20 -4.07 -5.73 -12.45
N GLU A 21 -5.18 -5.72 -11.71
CA GLU A 21 -6.28 -4.77 -11.89
C GLU A 21 -7.04 -4.62 -10.57
N ILE A 22 -7.44 -3.39 -10.26
CA ILE A 22 -8.30 -3.06 -9.12
C ILE A 22 -9.42 -2.17 -9.65
N LYS A 23 -10.66 -2.48 -9.26
CA LYS A 23 -11.85 -1.64 -9.46
C LYS A 23 -12.58 -1.46 -8.16
N ALA A 24 -12.89 -0.22 -7.80
CA ALA A 24 -13.49 0.07 -6.51
C ALA A 24 -14.55 1.16 -6.59
N VAL A 25 -15.45 1.14 -5.61
CA VAL A 25 -16.41 2.21 -5.32
C VAL A 25 -16.50 2.37 -3.81
N GLY A 26 -16.73 3.58 -3.34
CA GLY A 26 -16.79 3.86 -1.91
C GLY A 26 -17.39 5.23 -1.63
N GLN A 27 -17.59 5.50 -0.34
CA GLN A 27 -18.08 6.76 0.17
C GLN A 27 -16.97 7.47 0.91
N ILE A 28 -16.69 8.72 0.54
CA ILE A 28 -15.79 9.62 1.27
C ILE A 28 -16.65 10.49 2.18
N GLY A 29 -16.27 10.58 3.45
CA GLY A 29 -16.95 11.39 4.46
C GLY A 29 -16.46 12.84 4.51
N ASP A 30 -17.09 13.65 5.36
CA ASP A 30 -16.80 15.08 5.51
C ASP A 30 -15.37 15.36 6.04
N THR A 31 -14.73 14.37 6.66
CA THR A 31 -13.34 14.45 7.14
C THR A 31 -12.30 14.07 6.08
N ASN A 32 -12.72 13.88 4.82
CA ASN A 32 -11.87 13.47 3.69
C ASN A 32 -11.14 12.14 3.92
N VAL A 33 -11.86 11.18 4.48
CA VAL A 33 -11.46 9.76 4.58
C VAL A 33 -12.55 8.90 3.98
N ASP A 34 -12.20 7.73 3.47
CA ASP A 34 -13.19 6.74 3.06
C ASP A 34 -13.92 6.18 4.29
N GLU A 35 -15.23 6.41 4.33
CA GLU A 35 -16.11 5.90 5.38
C GLU A 35 -16.37 4.41 5.21
N TYR A 36 -16.49 3.97 3.95
CA TYR A 36 -16.52 2.58 3.53
C TYR A 36 -16.27 2.46 2.03
N THR A 37 -15.72 1.32 1.61
CA THR A 37 -15.35 1.04 0.22
C THR A 37 -15.37 -0.45 -0.08
N ILE A 38 -15.70 -0.80 -1.31
CA ILE A 38 -15.56 -2.15 -1.85
C ILE A 38 -14.62 -2.16 -3.04
N ALA A 39 -13.88 -3.25 -3.21
CA ALA A 39 -13.01 -3.45 -4.37
C ALA A 39 -13.16 -4.86 -4.95
N SER A 40 -13.13 -4.95 -6.27
CA SER A 40 -12.87 -6.17 -7.04
C SER A 40 -11.44 -6.13 -7.56
N ILE A 41 -10.68 -7.18 -7.28
CA ILE A 41 -9.24 -7.25 -7.56
C ILE A 41 -8.96 -8.48 -8.41
N LYS A 42 -8.17 -8.29 -9.46
CA LYS A 42 -7.65 -9.37 -10.28
C LYS A 42 -6.18 -9.59 -9.97
N PHE A 43 -5.81 -10.85 -9.77
CA PHE A 43 -4.43 -11.31 -9.60
C PHE A 43 -4.01 -12.17 -10.81
N PRO A 44 -2.71 -12.49 -10.96
CA PRO A 44 -2.24 -13.52 -11.87
C PRO A 44 -2.98 -14.85 -11.70
N ASN A 45 -2.88 -15.72 -12.70
CA ASN A 45 -3.52 -17.05 -12.70
C ASN A 45 -5.05 -17.02 -12.56
N ASN A 46 -5.69 -15.94 -13.01
CA ASN A 46 -7.15 -15.75 -13.00
C ASN A 46 -7.78 -15.82 -11.59
N ILE A 47 -7.01 -15.47 -10.56
CA ILE A 47 -7.52 -15.38 -9.19
C ILE A 47 -8.20 -14.02 -9.03
N LEU A 48 -9.40 -14.03 -8.47
CA LEU A 48 -10.19 -12.83 -8.18
C LEU A 48 -10.40 -12.71 -6.67
N ALA A 49 -10.46 -11.48 -6.18
CA ALA A 49 -10.82 -11.19 -4.79
C ALA A 49 -11.84 -10.05 -4.73
N GLN A 50 -12.74 -10.13 -3.75
CA GLN A 50 -13.63 -9.04 -3.37
C GLN A 50 -13.30 -8.62 -1.95
N LEU A 51 -13.17 -7.32 -1.75
CA LEU A 51 -12.76 -6.73 -0.48
C LEU A 51 -13.79 -5.67 -0.08
N PHE A 52 -14.02 -5.59 1.22
CA PHE A 52 -14.77 -4.52 1.87
C PHE A 52 -13.92 -3.94 2.99
N SER A 53 -14.01 -2.64 3.20
CA SER A 53 -13.49 -1.97 4.39
C SER A 53 -14.44 -0.84 4.77
N GLY A 54 -14.62 -0.61 6.07
CA GLY A 54 -15.47 0.46 6.58
C GLY A 54 -15.08 0.85 7.99
N VAL A 55 -15.16 2.15 8.28
CA VAL A 55 -14.91 2.72 9.62
C VAL A 55 -16.20 3.12 10.33
N ILE A 56 -17.26 3.42 9.58
CA ILE A 56 -18.60 3.71 10.12
C ILE A 56 -19.62 2.58 9.88
N THR A 57 -19.22 1.55 9.14
CA THR A 57 -20.07 0.38 8.85
C THR A 57 -19.30 -0.90 9.16
N ASN A 58 -19.97 -1.83 9.83
CA ASN A 58 -19.42 -3.15 10.11
C ASN A 58 -19.70 -4.09 8.94
N GLY A 59 -18.66 -4.73 8.43
CA GLY A 59 -18.76 -5.79 7.43
C GLY A 59 -18.77 -7.18 8.08
N ASP A 60 -18.78 -8.20 7.23
CA ASP A 60 -18.33 -9.53 7.65
C ASP A 60 -16.79 -9.50 7.71
N ASP A 61 -16.24 -9.74 8.90
CA ASP A 61 -14.79 -9.76 9.14
C ASP A 61 -14.13 -11.07 8.70
N ALA A 62 -14.90 -12.00 8.14
CA ALA A 62 -14.40 -13.28 7.65
C ALA A 62 -13.63 -13.17 6.34
N VAL A 63 -12.70 -14.12 6.15
CA VAL A 63 -12.05 -14.38 4.87
C VAL A 63 -12.61 -15.69 4.30
N GLN A 64 -13.12 -15.64 3.08
CA GLN A 64 -13.64 -16.79 2.36
C GLN A 64 -12.82 -17.05 1.10
N ILE A 65 -12.44 -18.31 0.90
CA ILE A 65 -11.63 -18.76 -0.23
C ILE A 65 -12.44 -19.83 -0.95
N PHE A 66 -12.67 -19.64 -2.24
CA PHE A 66 -13.46 -20.55 -3.07
C PHE A 66 -12.57 -21.21 -4.11
N GLY A 67 -12.75 -22.52 -4.28
CA GLY A 67 -12.09 -23.31 -5.31
C GLY A 67 -13.05 -24.34 -5.89
N THR A 68 -12.59 -25.05 -6.92
CA THR A 68 -13.41 -26.05 -7.61
C THR A 68 -13.81 -27.25 -6.74
N LEU A 69 -13.08 -27.51 -5.66
CA LEU A 69 -13.33 -28.61 -4.72
C LEU A 69 -14.17 -28.20 -3.51
N GLY A 70 -14.42 -26.91 -3.30
CA GLY A 70 -15.12 -26.41 -2.12
C GLY A 70 -14.63 -25.04 -1.65
N SER A 71 -14.76 -24.76 -0.35
CA SER A 71 -14.38 -23.48 0.23
C SER A 71 -13.69 -23.60 1.59
N ILE A 72 -12.89 -22.59 1.93
CA ILE A 72 -12.32 -22.37 3.26
C ILE A 72 -12.88 -21.07 3.81
N THR A 73 -13.26 -21.06 5.09
CA THR A 73 -13.69 -19.84 5.79
C THR A 73 -12.83 -19.64 7.05
N VAL A 74 -12.29 -18.44 7.19
CA VAL A 74 -11.54 -17.98 8.37
C VAL A 74 -12.36 -16.86 9.03
N PRO A 75 -13.11 -17.13 10.12
CA PRO A 75 -14.11 -16.19 10.63
C PRO A 75 -13.57 -14.88 11.20
N HIS A 76 -12.45 -14.93 11.95
CA HIS A 76 -11.90 -13.76 12.64
C HIS A 76 -10.37 -13.72 12.49
N PRO A 77 -9.85 -13.45 11.28
CA PRO A 77 -8.42 -13.56 10.98
C PRO A 77 -7.59 -12.42 11.57
N TRP A 78 -8.20 -11.27 11.90
CA TRP A 78 -7.47 -10.05 12.27
C TRP A 78 -7.11 -9.96 13.75
N ARG A 79 -7.99 -10.47 14.62
CA ARG A 79 -7.85 -10.44 16.08
C ARG A 79 -8.09 -11.82 16.70
N PRO A 80 -7.31 -12.84 16.31
CA PRO A 80 -7.48 -14.18 16.86
C PRO A 80 -7.04 -14.26 18.34
N ASP A 81 -6.39 -13.21 18.85
CA ASP A 81 -6.10 -12.98 20.27
C ASP A 81 -7.37 -12.77 21.11
N LEU A 82 -8.43 -12.23 20.51
CA LEU A 82 -9.69 -11.91 21.18
C LEU A 82 -10.74 -13.01 21.06
N ALA A 83 -10.52 -14.02 20.23
CA ALA A 83 -11.46 -15.13 20.02
C ALA A 83 -11.20 -16.27 21.01
N ASP A 84 -12.24 -16.78 21.67
CA ASP A 84 -12.10 -17.96 22.55
C ASP A 84 -11.67 -19.18 21.73
N ASP A 85 -12.37 -19.43 20.62
CA ASP A 85 -12.12 -20.49 19.65
C ASP A 85 -11.50 -19.93 18.36
N VAL A 86 -10.29 -20.39 18.03
CA VAL A 86 -9.67 -20.11 16.73
C VAL A 86 -9.77 -21.35 15.85
N TYR A 87 -10.36 -21.19 14.67
CA TYR A 87 -10.58 -22.28 13.74
C TYR A 87 -10.71 -21.79 12.30
N ILE A 88 -10.60 -22.73 11.37
CA ILE A 88 -11.07 -22.57 10.00
C ILE A 88 -12.21 -23.54 9.74
N THR A 89 -13.11 -23.20 8.82
CA THR A 89 -14.12 -24.12 8.33
C THR A 89 -13.72 -24.58 6.94
N LEU A 90 -13.57 -25.89 6.74
CA LEU A 90 -13.35 -26.51 5.44
C LEU A 90 -14.66 -27.14 4.96
N GLN A 91 -15.13 -26.74 3.79
CA GLN A 91 -16.33 -27.28 3.17
C GLN A 91 -15.97 -27.85 1.80
N LEU A 92 -15.82 -29.17 1.70
CA LEU A 92 -15.64 -29.85 0.41
C LEU A 92 -17.00 -30.10 -0.25
N ASN A 93 -17.05 -30.13 -1.58
CA ASN A 93 -18.28 -30.37 -2.32
C ASN A 93 -18.92 -31.71 -1.91
N SER A 94 -20.23 -31.70 -1.65
CA SER A 94 -21.01 -32.88 -1.23
C SER A 94 -20.59 -33.52 0.11
N GLN A 95 -19.79 -32.83 0.93
CA GLN A 95 -19.42 -33.26 2.28
C GLN A 95 -20.03 -32.33 3.33
N ILE A 96 -20.02 -32.74 4.59
CA ILE A 96 -20.40 -31.86 5.70
C ILE A 96 -19.21 -30.95 6.03
N ALA A 97 -19.47 -29.67 6.31
CA ALA A 97 -18.46 -28.72 6.78
C ALA A 97 -17.69 -29.27 7.98
N GLN A 98 -16.36 -29.11 7.95
CA GLN A 98 -15.47 -29.51 9.03
C GLN A 98 -14.89 -28.27 9.71
N LYS A 99 -15.08 -28.16 11.03
CA LYS A 99 -14.40 -27.18 11.87
C LYS A 99 -13.01 -27.70 12.22
N ILE A 100 -11.97 -27.05 11.73
CA ILE A 100 -10.57 -27.41 11.99
C ILE A 100 -10.01 -26.41 13.01
N PRO A 101 -9.72 -26.83 14.26
CA PRO A 101 -9.17 -25.94 15.27
C PRO A 101 -7.74 -25.53 14.94
N ILE A 102 -7.39 -24.27 15.25
CA ILE A 102 -6.04 -23.72 15.09
C ILE A 102 -5.48 -23.41 16.48
N SER A 103 -4.30 -23.95 16.78
CA SER A 103 -3.61 -23.66 18.02
C SER A 103 -2.79 -22.38 17.88
N ILE A 104 -3.05 -21.40 18.76
CA ILE A 104 -2.26 -20.17 18.87
C ILE A 104 -1.48 -20.23 20.20
N PRO A 105 -0.19 -20.58 20.17
CA PRO A 105 0.59 -20.80 21.38
C PRO A 105 0.83 -19.51 22.17
N VAL A 106 0.92 -18.37 21.48
CA VAL A 106 1.07 -17.04 22.08
C VAL A 106 -0.11 -16.19 21.65
N ARG A 107 -1.02 -15.90 22.59
CA ARG A 107 -2.26 -15.17 22.29
C ARG A 107 -2.01 -13.69 21.98
N ASN A 108 -1.05 -13.04 22.62
CA ASN A 108 -0.81 -11.61 22.41
C ASN A 108 -0.10 -11.37 21.07
N ILE A 109 -0.83 -10.90 20.06
CA ILE A 109 -0.32 -10.62 18.71
C ILE A 109 0.81 -9.58 18.71
N PHE A 110 0.75 -8.57 19.58
CA PHE A 110 1.79 -7.54 19.66
C PHE A 110 3.09 -8.08 20.26
N ALA A 111 2.99 -9.03 21.19
CA ALA A 111 4.18 -9.73 21.71
C ALA A 111 4.83 -10.58 20.61
N VAL A 112 4.02 -11.28 19.80
CA VAL A 112 4.51 -12.04 18.64
C VAL A 112 5.24 -11.12 17.65
N GLU A 113 4.69 -9.94 17.36
CA GLU A 113 5.35 -8.96 16.48
C GLU A 113 6.67 -8.43 17.07
N ALA A 114 6.69 -8.09 18.37
CA ALA A 114 7.90 -7.62 19.05
C ALA A 114 9.01 -8.68 19.10
N ASP A 115 8.66 -9.93 19.42
CA ASP A 115 9.58 -11.06 19.39
C ASP A 115 10.08 -11.32 17.98
N HIS A 116 9.21 -11.20 16.96
CA HIS A 116 9.61 -11.36 15.57
C HIS A 116 10.64 -10.30 15.15
N VAL A 117 10.44 -9.04 15.55
CA VAL A 117 11.43 -7.98 15.34
C VAL A 117 12.75 -8.30 16.04
N ALA A 118 12.71 -8.70 17.32
CA ALA A 118 13.90 -9.04 18.10
C ALA A 118 14.72 -10.16 17.43
N HIS A 119 14.06 -11.20 16.92
CA HIS A 119 14.70 -12.31 16.21
C HIS A 119 15.34 -11.90 14.87
N HIS A 120 14.88 -10.81 14.25
CA HIS A 120 15.31 -10.39 12.92
C HIS A 120 16.10 -9.07 12.90
N LEU A 121 16.54 -8.56 14.06
CA LEU A 121 17.34 -7.33 14.15
C LEU A 121 18.58 -7.36 13.25
N ALA A 122 19.31 -8.49 13.22
CA ALA A 122 20.51 -8.64 12.40
C ALA A 122 20.19 -8.62 10.90
N SER A 123 19.08 -9.25 10.50
CA SER A 123 18.59 -9.30 9.12
C SER A 123 17.98 -7.98 8.66
N ARG A 124 17.63 -7.10 9.61
CA ARG A 124 16.96 -5.79 9.41
C ARG A 124 15.63 -5.86 8.66
N GLN A 125 15.06 -7.04 8.45
CA GLN A 125 13.82 -7.24 7.72
C GLN A 125 13.17 -8.57 8.11
N SER A 126 11.83 -8.62 8.04
CA SER A 126 11.05 -9.85 8.22
C SER A 126 11.06 -10.71 6.94
N PRO A 127 11.17 -12.05 7.06
CA PRO A 127 10.97 -12.96 5.92
C PRO A 127 9.50 -13.07 5.50
N TYR A 128 8.57 -12.71 6.37
CA TYR A 128 7.11 -12.78 6.13
C TYR A 128 6.51 -11.43 5.69
N MET A 129 7.23 -10.33 5.92
CA MET A 129 6.78 -8.97 5.59
C MET A 129 8.02 -8.16 5.18
N ALA A 130 8.56 -8.49 4.01
CA ALA A 130 9.72 -7.81 3.47
C ALA A 130 9.39 -6.33 3.16
N TRP A 131 10.40 -5.44 3.12
CA TRP A 131 10.17 -4.04 2.74
C TRP A 131 9.56 -3.90 1.34
N SER A 132 9.93 -4.80 0.43
CA SER A 132 9.30 -4.88 -0.90
C SER A 132 7.81 -5.20 -0.82
N ASP A 133 7.39 -6.04 0.14
CA ASP A 133 5.99 -6.35 0.36
C ASP A 133 5.23 -5.16 0.95
N SER A 134 5.82 -4.45 1.93
CA SER A 134 5.25 -3.19 2.44
C SER A 134 5.08 -2.12 1.35
N LEU A 135 6.07 -1.98 0.47
CA LEU A 135 6.01 -1.05 -0.65
C LEU A 135 4.91 -1.43 -1.64
N ALA A 136 4.85 -2.70 -2.04
CA ALA A 136 3.85 -3.19 -2.98
C ALA A 136 2.42 -3.13 -2.40
N GLN A 137 2.27 -3.39 -1.10
CA GLN A 137 1.03 -3.17 -0.36
C GLN A 137 0.58 -1.70 -0.44
N SER A 138 1.51 -0.75 -0.29
CA SER A 138 1.21 0.68 -0.36
C SER A 138 0.77 1.08 -1.77
N ILE A 139 1.48 0.61 -2.81
CA ILE A 139 1.11 0.82 -4.22
C ILE A 139 -0.30 0.30 -4.51
N ALA A 140 -0.63 -0.91 -4.02
CA ALA A 140 -1.95 -1.49 -4.21
C ALA A 140 -3.06 -0.71 -3.49
N LEU A 141 -2.79 -0.17 -2.31
CA LEU A 141 -3.73 0.70 -1.58
C LEU A 141 -3.91 2.05 -2.28
N ASP A 142 -2.84 2.66 -2.80
CA ASP A 142 -2.94 3.89 -3.61
C ASP A 142 -3.76 3.68 -4.88
N ALA A 143 -3.59 2.54 -5.55
CA ALA A 143 -4.39 2.18 -6.72
C ALA A 143 -5.89 2.01 -6.37
N TRP A 144 -6.22 1.37 -5.23
CA TRP A 144 -7.60 1.30 -4.74
C TRP A 144 -8.14 2.71 -4.46
N ARG A 145 -7.37 3.52 -3.72
CA ARG A 145 -7.75 4.87 -3.34
C ARG A 145 -8.02 5.76 -4.55
N SER A 146 -7.24 5.61 -5.61
CA SER A 146 -7.44 6.30 -6.88
C SER A 146 -8.76 5.94 -7.56
N GLU A 147 -9.23 4.69 -7.47
CA GLU A 147 -10.51 4.26 -8.08
C GLU A 147 -11.73 4.93 -7.41
N ILE A 148 -11.60 5.38 -6.17
CA ILE A 148 -12.64 6.15 -5.45
C ILE A 148 -12.37 7.66 -5.42
N ASN A 149 -11.36 8.15 -6.13
CA ASN A 149 -10.93 9.55 -6.14
C ASN A 149 -10.59 10.13 -4.75
N LEU A 150 -10.13 9.31 -3.81
CA LEU A 150 -9.72 9.80 -2.49
C LEU A 150 -8.31 10.40 -2.59
N ILE A 151 -8.19 11.70 -2.37
CA ILE A 151 -6.92 12.45 -2.37
C ILE A 151 -6.74 13.04 -0.98
N TYR A 152 -5.61 12.76 -0.35
CA TYR A 152 -5.29 13.32 0.96
C TYR A 152 -4.66 14.70 0.79
N ASP A 153 -4.76 15.53 1.82
CA ASP A 153 -4.15 16.86 1.83
C ASP A 153 -2.63 16.80 1.55
N ALA A 154 -1.94 15.73 1.94
CA ALA A 154 -0.51 15.58 1.63
C ALA A 154 -0.23 15.35 0.13
N ASP A 155 -1.22 14.86 -0.62
CA ASP A 155 -1.10 14.50 -2.03
C ASP A 155 -1.80 15.52 -2.96
N SER A 156 -2.29 16.63 -2.39
CA SER A 156 -3.01 17.66 -3.12
C SER A 156 -2.13 18.89 -3.37
N PRO A 157 -2.09 19.42 -4.62
CA PRO A 157 -1.44 20.70 -4.90
C PRO A 157 -2.10 21.90 -4.21
N ASP A 158 -3.39 21.78 -3.87
CA ASP A 158 -4.17 22.86 -3.26
C ASP A 158 -4.07 22.86 -1.72
N SER A 159 -3.30 21.93 -1.17
CA SER A 159 -3.11 21.80 0.28
C SER A 159 -2.40 23.03 0.88
N PRO A 160 -2.79 23.49 2.08
CA PRO A 160 -2.08 24.54 2.79
C PRO A 160 -0.59 24.22 3.01
N THR A 161 -0.23 22.93 3.03
CA THR A 161 1.14 22.47 3.21
C THR A 161 1.83 22.03 1.91
N ALA A 162 1.23 22.27 0.73
CA ALA A 162 1.81 21.90 -0.56
C ALA A 162 3.19 22.56 -0.83
N HIS A 163 3.50 23.66 -0.15
CA HIS A 163 4.80 24.33 -0.21
C HIS A 163 5.92 23.63 0.59
N LEU A 164 5.59 22.57 1.33
CA LEU A 164 6.53 21.76 2.09
C LEU A 164 6.84 20.47 1.33
N THR A 165 8.06 19.98 1.53
CA THR A 165 8.48 18.65 1.07
C THR A 165 7.70 17.54 1.78
N VAL A 166 7.79 16.31 1.27
CA VAL A 166 7.20 15.11 1.90
C VAL A 166 7.67 14.90 3.35
N ALA A 167 8.88 15.37 3.69
CA ALA A 167 9.41 15.36 5.06
C ALA A 167 8.85 16.48 5.96
N LYS A 168 7.85 17.24 5.47
CA LYS A 168 7.25 18.41 6.13
C LYS A 168 8.27 19.50 6.46
N GLN A 169 9.25 19.70 5.57
CA GLN A 169 10.28 20.72 5.68
C GLN A 169 10.19 21.73 4.54
N PRO A 170 10.61 22.99 4.74
CA PRO A 170 10.74 23.96 3.64
C PRO A 170 11.64 23.43 2.54
N LEU A 171 11.24 23.62 1.28
CA LEU A 171 12.05 23.26 0.14
C LEU A 171 13.29 24.18 0.06
N THR A 172 14.47 23.58 0.17
CA THR A 172 15.75 24.31 0.20
C THR A 172 16.80 23.55 -0.61
N VAL A 173 17.72 24.28 -1.25
CA VAL A 173 18.85 23.66 -1.96
C VAL A 173 19.86 23.15 -0.94
N SER A 174 20.32 21.91 -1.11
CA SER A 174 21.36 21.33 -0.27
C SER A 174 22.67 22.11 -0.38
N PRO A 175 23.32 22.47 0.74
CA PRO A 175 24.61 23.17 0.72
C PRO A 175 25.74 22.30 0.14
N THR A 176 25.55 20.99 0.07
CA THR A 176 26.52 20.02 -0.46
C THR A 176 26.17 19.52 -1.86
N ASN A 177 25.21 20.16 -2.55
CA ASN A 177 24.83 19.79 -3.91
C ASN A 177 26.04 19.84 -4.87
N ARG A 178 26.03 18.97 -5.88
CA ARG A 178 27.11 18.85 -6.87
C ARG A 178 26.66 19.31 -8.27
N MET A 179 25.55 20.04 -8.35
CA MET A 179 25.01 20.47 -9.63
C MET A 179 26.00 21.38 -10.34
N ARG A 180 26.15 21.14 -11.64
CA ARG A 180 26.95 22.01 -12.52
C ARG A 180 26.01 22.94 -13.27
N TYR A 181 26.50 24.14 -13.58
CA TYR A 181 25.68 25.18 -14.18
C TYR A 181 26.35 25.79 -15.41
N ALA A 182 25.52 26.22 -16.36
CA ALA A 182 25.88 27.11 -17.45
C ALA A 182 25.31 28.52 -17.20
N HIS A 183 26.02 29.54 -17.71
CA HIS A 183 25.54 30.91 -17.77
C HIS A 183 25.20 31.23 -19.23
N LEU A 184 23.96 31.63 -19.48
CA LEU A 184 23.49 31.97 -20.82
C LEU A 184 23.35 33.50 -20.94
N PRO A 185 23.78 34.13 -22.06
CA PRO A 185 23.84 35.60 -22.17
C PRO A 185 22.53 36.35 -21.86
N TYR A 186 21.38 35.70 -22.03
CA TYR A 186 20.05 36.30 -21.87
C TYR A 186 19.31 35.84 -20.60
N LEU A 187 19.97 35.08 -19.72
CA LEU A 187 19.40 34.59 -18.47
C LEU A 187 20.22 35.09 -17.29
N SER A 188 19.54 35.76 -16.35
CA SER A 188 20.17 36.30 -15.14
C SER A 188 20.52 35.22 -14.10
N LYS A 189 19.89 34.04 -14.19
CA LYS A 189 20.12 32.91 -13.29
C LYS A 189 20.92 31.82 -13.99
N PRO A 190 21.84 31.13 -13.27
CA PRO A 190 22.52 29.96 -13.80
C PRO A 190 21.54 28.83 -14.08
N VAL A 191 21.77 28.11 -15.18
CA VAL A 191 20.94 26.98 -15.63
C VAL A 191 21.67 25.69 -15.29
N SER A 192 21.03 24.76 -14.60
CA SER A 192 21.59 23.44 -14.31
C SER A 192 21.89 22.69 -15.61
N LEU A 193 23.05 22.02 -15.68
CA LEU A 193 23.43 21.20 -16.84
C LEU A 193 22.61 19.91 -16.96
N LEU A 194 21.96 19.50 -15.86
CA LEU A 194 20.90 18.50 -15.87
C LEU A 194 19.56 19.21 -15.98
N ILE A 195 18.71 18.74 -16.90
CA ILE A 195 17.35 19.25 -17.12
C ILE A 195 16.36 18.17 -16.68
N MET A 196 15.34 18.56 -15.93
CA MET A 196 14.30 17.66 -15.45
C MET A 196 13.13 17.57 -16.44
N GLY A 197 12.76 16.33 -16.79
CA GLY A 197 11.61 16.01 -17.62
C GLY A 197 10.28 16.20 -16.90
N CYS A 198 9.29 16.88 -17.51
CA CYS A 198 7.98 17.15 -16.89
C CYS A 198 6.78 16.32 -17.43
N ASP A 199 7.02 15.40 -18.36
CA ASP A 199 5.97 14.71 -19.13
C ASP A 199 5.57 13.32 -18.60
N HIS A 200 6.33 12.74 -17.66
CA HIS A 200 6.13 11.36 -17.19
C HIS A 200 5.46 11.23 -15.81
N GLN A 201 5.23 12.34 -15.11
CA GLN A 201 4.65 12.34 -13.77
C GLN A 201 3.12 12.17 -13.84
N LYS A 202 2.64 11.06 -13.27
CA LYS A 202 1.21 10.67 -13.32
C LYS A 202 0.33 11.35 -12.27
N THR A 203 0.91 11.82 -11.17
CA THR A 203 0.19 12.41 -10.04
C THR A 203 0.98 13.58 -9.47
N TYR A 204 0.30 14.47 -8.74
CA TYR A 204 0.97 15.56 -8.02
C TYR A 204 2.04 15.03 -7.07
N ALA A 205 1.72 14.05 -6.22
CA ALA A 205 2.68 13.51 -5.25
C ALA A 205 3.94 12.93 -5.93
N HIS A 206 3.78 12.28 -7.08
CA HIS A 206 4.91 11.79 -7.88
C HIS A 206 5.76 12.95 -8.41
N ALA A 207 5.12 14.01 -8.92
CA ALA A 207 5.81 15.21 -9.38
C ALA A 207 6.54 15.94 -8.25
N ALA A 208 5.85 16.22 -7.15
CA ALA A 208 6.40 16.90 -5.98
C ALA A 208 7.66 16.17 -5.48
N LEU A 209 7.60 14.83 -5.32
CA LEU A 209 8.76 14.07 -4.84
C LEU A 209 9.97 14.16 -5.77
N LEU A 210 9.77 14.04 -7.08
CA LEU A 210 10.87 14.13 -8.06
C LEU A 210 11.41 15.56 -8.18
N PHE A 211 10.52 16.55 -8.26
CA PHE A 211 10.89 17.94 -8.49
C PHE A 211 11.53 18.56 -7.25
N ASP A 212 11.02 18.25 -6.06
CA ASP A 212 11.64 18.65 -4.79
C ASP A 212 13.03 18.05 -4.67
N SER A 213 13.19 16.75 -4.95
CA SER A 213 14.51 16.10 -4.89
C SER A 213 15.49 16.71 -5.89
N PHE A 214 15.05 16.97 -7.13
CA PHE A 214 15.86 17.63 -8.14
C PHE A 214 16.27 19.04 -7.72
N PHE A 215 15.34 19.82 -7.18
CA PHE A 215 15.62 21.17 -6.69
C PHE A 215 16.57 21.15 -5.48
N GLN A 216 16.36 20.23 -4.53
CA GLN A 216 17.24 20.04 -3.38
C GLN A 216 18.68 19.71 -3.81
N GLU A 217 18.83 18.97 -4.90
CA GLU A 217 20.13 18.68 -5.53
C GLU A 217 20.66 19.82 -6.42
N GLY A 218 20.04 21.01 -6.40
CA GLY A 218 20.48 22.21 -7.12
C GLY A 218 19.93 22.36 -8.53
N GLY A 219 18.96 21.54 -8.92
CA GLY A 219 18.28 21.64 -10.22
C GLY A 219 17.55 22.97 -10.40
N THR A 220 17.73 23.61 -11.56
CA THR A 220 17.08 24.90 -11.88
C THR A 220 16.37 24.93 -13.23
N ALA A 221 16.46 23.86 -14.02
CA ALA A 221 15.92 23.80 -15.37
C ALA A 221 15.00 22.59 -15.55
N PHE A 222 13.81 22.85 -16.09
CA PHE A 222 12.81 21.86 -16.45
C PHE A 222 12.54 21.95 -17.96
N ASP A 223 12.33 20.81 -18.61
CA ASP A 223 11.75 20.79 -19.96
C ASP A 223 10.22 20.81 -19.86
N LEU A 224 9.57 21.44 -20.84
CA LEU A 224 8.12 21.54 -21.00
C LEU A 224 7.78 21.37 -22.48
#